data_AF-A0A554VWN4-F1
#
_entry.id   AF-A0A554VWN4-F1
#
_cell.length_a   1.000
_cell.length_b   1.000
_cell.length_c   1.000
_cell.angle_alpha   90.00
_cell.angle_beta   90.00
_cell.angle_gamma   90.00
#
_symmetry.space_group_name_H-M   'P 1'
#
loop_
_entity.id
_entity.type
_entity.pdbx_description
1 polymer ?
#
loop_
_entity_poly.entity_id
_entity_poly.type
_entity_poly.pdbx_seq_one_letter_code
_entity_poly.pdbx_strand_id
1 'polypeptide(L)'
;MNFSIDSTANVVAYDAGGTLWSYTSVSQGLQTAARRAIGPAGAALPKALFVSDWNADAVPDLIVQNKNGTLTYREGIITGGFTDSTIGSGWQNYEITVGEWKRTDKYPSIIARNNATGELFNYGNPSGKNLSPRVKIGVGWNGLSFNLLDWDKDGNNDVVAKNAAGQMKLFRASGGGSFISEARATIGSGWNSMTSIRAISGLGPYGSVGLMAQACCIITRRTRAAGRLGRRSPTAGAPTPSRATNSSLPPSSTRWGVLWALERKIGD
;
A
#
# COMPACT_ATOMS: atom_id res chain seq x y z
N MET A 1 -22.18 -14.61 -0.60
CA MET A 1 -21.01 -14.33 -1.46
C MET A 1 -19.77 -14.80 -0.73
N ASN A 2 -18.79 -15.40 -1.42
CA ASN A 2 -17.60 -16.00 -0.79
C ASN A 2 -16.34 -15.37 -1.39
N PHE A 3 -16.18 -14.06 -1.19
CA PHE A 3 -15.06 -13.32 -1.76
C PHE A 3 -13.72 -13.81 -1.21
N SER A 4 -12.70 -13.89 -2.07
CA SER A 4 -11.30 -14.07 -1.63
C SER A 4 -10.86 -12.92 -0.72
N ILE A 5 -11.30 -11.70 -1.01
CA ILE A 5 -11.03 -10.49 -0.20
C ILE A 5 -12.39 -9.84 0.06
N ASP A 6 -12.84 -9.85 1.30
CA ASP A 6 -14.17 -9.37 1.69
C ASP A 6 -14.21 -7.87 2.03
N SER A 7 -13.05 -7.20 2.01
CA SER A 7 -12.93 -5.74 2.16
C SER A 7 -11.61 -5.24 1.59
N THR A 8 -11.62 -4.07 0.93
CA THR A 8 -10.40 -3.35 0.52
C THR A 8 -9.57 -2.86 1.71
N ALA A 9 -10.14 -2.85 2.92
CA ALA A 9 -9.40 -2.55 4.15
C ALA A 9 -8.56 -3.73 4.65
N ASN A 10 -8.81 -4.95 4.17
CA ASN A 10 -8.01 -6.13 4.56
C ASN A 10 -6.58 -6.00 4.05
N VAL A 11 -5.65 -6.58 4.82
CA VAL A 11 -4.26 -6.70 4.37
C VAL A 11 -4.12 -8.04 3.67
N VAL A 12 -3.54 -8.03 2.48
CA VAL A 12 -3.21 -9.24 1.74
C VAL A 12 -1.69 -9.35 1.66
N ALA A 13 -1.14 -10.53 1.94
CA ALA A 13 0.29 -10.77 1.87
C ALA A 13 0.63 -12.22 1.54
N TYR A 14 1.73 -12.41 0.81
CA TYR A 14 2.35 -13.72 0.65
C TYR A 14 3.16 -14.08 1.90
N ASP A 15 3.10 -15.33 2.35
CA ASP A 15 4.07 -15.87 3.31
C ASP A 15 5.36 -16.35 2.62
N ALA A 16 6.36 -16.76 3.40
CA ALA A 16 7.64 -17.24 2.86
C ALA A 16 7.50 -18.53 2.02
N GLY A 17 6.42 -19.30 2.21
CA GLY A 17 6.10 -20.48 1.42
C GLY A 17 5.32 -20.16 0.14
N GLY A 18 5.07 -18.89 -0.16
CA GLY A 18 4.34 -18.46 -1.37
C GLY A 18 2.82 -18.62 -1.26
N THR A 19 2.27 -18.84 -0.07
CA THR A 19 0.82 -18.87 0.13
C THR A 19 0.29 -17.45 0.28
N LEU A 20 -0.78 -17.11 -0.44
CA LEU A 20 -1.44 -15.81 -0.33
C LEU A 20 -2.47 -15.83 0.81
N TRP A 21 -2.34 -14.90 1.74
CA TRP A 21 -3.20 -14.79 2.92
C TRP A 21 -3.95 -13.46 2.93
N SER A 22 -5.24 -13.51 3.26
CA SER A 22 -6.04 -12.35 3.66
C SER A 22 -6.08 -12.25 5.18
N TYR A 23 -5.79 -11.06 5.69
CA TYR A 23 -5.82 -10.70 7.09
C TYR A 23 -6.92 -9.68 7.33
N THR A 24 -7.90 -10.03 8.16
CA THR A 24 -9.03 -9.16 8.45
C THR A 24 -8.57 -7.93 9.22
N SER A 25 -8.90 -6.76 8.68
CA SER A 25 -8.75 -5.50 9.38
C SER A 25 -9.95 -5.27 10.30
N VAL A 26 -9.69 -5.03 11.59
CA VAL A 26 -10.71 -4.62 12.55
C VAL A 26 -10.45 -3.20 13.03
N SER A 27 -11.41 -2.62 13.74
CA SER A 27 -11.32 -1.28 14.32
C SER A 27 -10.08 -1.12 15.22
N GLN A 28 -9.67 -2.18 15.91
CA GLN A 28 -8.54 -2.23 16.85
C GLN A 28 -7.17 -2.49 16.19
N GLY A 29 -7.11 -2.87 14.91
CA GLY A 29 -5.85 -3.23 14.26
C GLY A 29 -5.98 -4.35 13.23
N LEU A 30 -4.87 -5.03 12.94
CA LEU A 30 -4.84 -6.20 12.03
C LEU A 30 -4.98 -7.48 12.85
N GLN A 31 -5.95 -8.34 12.53
CA GLN A 31 -6.06 -9.65 13.15
C GLN A 31 -5.16 -10.67 12.42
N THR A 32 -4.03 -11.02 13.05
CA THR A 32 -3.03 -11.93 12.44
C THR A 32 -3.31 -13.41 12.69
N ALA A 33 -4.01 -13.75 13.78
CA ALA A 33 -4.29 -15.13 14.19
C ALA A 33 -5.41 -15.80 13.38
N ALA A 34 -6.28 -15.03 12.71
CA ALA A 34 -7.45 -15.53 11.97
C ALA A 34 -7.31 -15.32 10.44
N ARG A 35 -6.08 -15.41 9.91
CA ARG A 35 -5.84 -15.23 8.47
C ARG A 35 -6.46 -16.36 7.63
N ARG A 36 -6.98 -16.03 6.45
CA ARG A 36 -7.56 -16.97 5.48
C ARG A 36 -6.62 -17.16 4.30
N ALA A 37 -6.35 -18.41 3.92
CA ALA A 37 -5.62 -18.69 2.68
C ALA A 37 -6.54 -18.39 1.49
N ILE A 38 -6.06 -17.62 0.53
CA ILE A 38 -6.84 -17.13 -0.63
C ILE A 38 -6.12 -17.39 -1.96
N GLY A 39 -5.09 -18.25 -1.93
CA GLY A 39 -4.36 -18.72 -3.09
C GLY A 39 -3.55 -19.97 -2.77
N PRO A 40 -3.02 -20.67 -3.79
CA PRO A 40 -2.21 -21.86 -3.59
C PRO A 40 -0.88 -21.54 -2.91
N ALA A 41 -0.25 -22.55 -2.32
CA ALA A 41 1.12 -22.48 -1.83
C ALA A 41 2.15 -22.59 -2.97
N GLY A 42 3.39 -22.18 -2.71
CA GLY A 42 4.51 -22.35 -3.64
C GLY A 42 4.64 -21.29 -4.74
N ALA A 43 3.84 -20.21 -4.70
CA ALA A 43 3.98 -19.14 -5.67
C ALA A 43 5.29 -18.37 -5.48
N ALA A 44 5.89 -17.91 -6.59
CA ALA A 44 7.05 -17.03 -6.54
C ALA A 44 6.68 -15.70 -5.87
N LEU A 45 7.52 -15.22 -4.96
CA LEU A 45 7.25 -13.97 -4.22
C LEU A 45 7.38 -12.74 -5.14
N PRO A 46 6.33 -11.90 -5.23
CA PRO A 46 6.37 -10.70 -6.05
C PRO A 46 7.31 -9.63 -5.46
N LYS A 47 7.57 -8.60 -6.25
CA LYS A 47 8.22 -7.36 -5.80
C LYS A 47 7.24 -6.51 -4.97
N ALA A 48 6.01 -6.38 -5.46
CA ALA A 48 4.94 -5.64 -4.79
C ALA A 48 3.56 -6.20 -5.17
N LEU A 49 2.56 -5.89 -4.33
CA LEU A 49 1.17 -6.33 -4.42
C LEU A 49 0.28 -5.17 -3.96
N PHE A 50 -0.83 -4.94 -4.66
CA PHE A 50 -1.83 -3.93 -4.33
C PHE A 50 -3.22 -4.53 -4.43
N VAL A 51 -4.06 -4.24 -3.44
CA VAL A 51 -5.49 -4.55 -3.45
C VAL A 51 -6.23 -3.33 -3.98
N SER A 52 -7.07 -3.53 -4.99
CA SER A 52 -7.91 -2.48 -5.58
C SER A 52 -9.09 -3.14 -6.29
N ASP A 53 -10.24 -2.48 -6.36
CA ASP A 53 -11.29 -2.86 -7.31
C ASP A 53 -10.90 -2.30 -8.70
N TRP A 54 -10.16 -3.07 -9.48
CA TRP A 54 -9.48 -2.63 -10.71
C TRP A 54 -10.46 -2.52 -11.90
N ASN A 55 -11.48 -3.37 -11.93
CA ASN A 55 -12.51 -3.40 -12.96
C ASN A 55 -13.82 -2.70 -12.54
N ALA A 56 -13.89 -2.15 -11.33
CA ALA A 56 -15.06 -1.46 -10.77
C ALA A 56 -16.32 -2.33 -10.72
N ASP A 57 -16.18 -3.62 -10.40
CA ASP A 57 -17.28 -4.58 -10.25
C ASP A 57 -17.69 -4.82 -8.78
N ALA A 58 -17.10 -4.07 -7.84
CA ALA A 58 -17.24 -4.20 -6.40
C ALA A 58 -16.67 -5.49 -5.79
N VAL A 59 -15.89 -6.26 -6.54
CA VAL A 59 -15.07 -7.38 -6.06
C VAL A 59 -13.61 -6.91 -5.97
N PRO A 60 -12.94 -7.03 -4.82
CA PRO A 60 -11.54 -6.60 -4.74
C PRO A 60 -10.61 -7.50 -5.57
N ASP A 61 -9.80 -6.85 -6.40
CA ASP A 61 -8.78 -7.46 -7.25
C ASP A 61 -7.36 -7.25 -6.71
N LEU A 62 -6.39 -7.84 -7.41
CA LEU A 62 -4.97 -7.64 -7.16
C LEU A 62 -4.22 -7.14 -8.39
N ILE A 63 -3.33 -6.17 -8.16
CA ILE A 63 -2.24 -5.84 -9.09
C ILE A 63 -0.94 -6.33 -8.46
N VAL A 64 -0.28 -7.26 -9.15
CA VAL A 64 0.95 -7.91 -8.69
C VAL A 64 2.11 -7.50 -9.58
N GLN A 65 3.10 -6.84 -9.00
CA GLN A 65 4.37 -6.53 -9.66
C GLN A 65 5.37 -7.64 -9.36
N ASN A 66 5.69 -8.45 -10.37
CA ASN A 66 6.60 -9.57 -10.22
C ASN A 66 8.07 -9.13 -10.35
N LYS A 67 8.98 -9.87 -9.72
CA LYS A 67 10.43 -9.58 -9.75
C LYS A 67 11.04 -9.70 -11.14
N ASN A 68 10.47 -10.54 -12.00
CA ASN A 68 10.86 -10.68 -13.40
C ASN A 68 10.36 -9.53 -14.30
N GLY A 69 9.64 -8.55 -13.74
CA GLY A 69 9.16 -7.37 -14.47
C GLY A 69 7.79 -7.51 -15.11
N THR A 70 7.06 -8.60 -14.91
CA THR A 70 5.66 -8.68 -15.35
C THR A 70 4.73 -7.99 -14.34
N LEU A 71 3.69 -7.33 -14.85
CA LEU A 71 2.53 -6.92 -14.06
C LEU A 71 1.38 -7.89 -14.33
N THR A 72 0.87 -8.49 -13.26
CA THR A 72 -0.27 -9.40 -13.31
C THR A 72 -1.48 -8.73 -12.65
N TYR A 73 -2.58 -8.65 -13.38
CA TYR A 73 -3.90 -8.40 -12.86
C TYR A 73 -4.52 -9.73 -12.43
N ARG A 74 -4.97 -9.84 -11.19
CA ARG A 74 -5.72 -10.98 -10.68
C ARG A 74 -7.14 -10.52 -10.36
N GLU A 75 -8.05 -10.77 -11.30
CA GLU A 75 -9.47 -10.45 -11.21
C GLU A 75 -10.12 -11.30 -10.12
N GLY A 76 -10.70 -10.66 -9.12
CA GLY A 76 -11.43 -11.31 -8.04
C GLY A 76 -12.71 -11.96 -8.55
N ILE A 77 -13.04 -13.12 -8.01
CA ILE A 77 -14.28 -13.83 -8.36
C ILE A 77 -15.21 -13.80 -7.15
N ILE A 78 -16.49 -13.45 -7.36
CA ILE A 78 -17.53 -13.35 -6.33
C ILE A 78 -17.78 -14.66 -5.53
N THR A 79 -17.45 -15.80 -6.14
CA THR A 79 -17.52 -17.13 -5.55
C THR A 79 -16.21 -17.58 -4.89
N GLY A 80 -15.15 -16.78 -5.01
CA GLY A 80 -13.81 -17.05 -4.48
C GLY A 80 -12.80 -17.41 -5.57
N GLY A 81 -11.53 -17.19 -5.27
CA GLY A 81 -10.42 -17.32 -6.21
C GLY A 81 -10.16 -16.06 -7.04
N PHE A 82 -9.27 -16.20 -8.03
CA PHE A 82 -8.88 -15.14 -8.95
C PHE A 82 -8.69 -15.69 -10.37
N THR A 83 -8.92 -14.86 -11.39
CA THR A 83 -8.47 -15.11 -12.76
C THR A 83 -7.29 -14.20 -13.09
N ASP A 84 -6.21 -14.77 -13.60
CA ASP A 84 -4.96 -14.04 -13.81
C ASP A 84 -4.80 -13.59 -15.27
N SER A 85 -4.29 -12.37 -15.48
CA SER A 85 -3.94 -11.82 -16.78
C SER A 85 -2.68 -10.96 -16.69
N THR A 86 -1.81 -11.05 -17.69
CA THR A 86 -0.64 -10.16 -17.77
C THR A 86 -1.05 -8.84 -18.42
N ILE A 87 -0.86 -7.73 -17.71
CA ILE A 87 -1.24 -6.39 -18.18
C ILE A 87 -0.03 -5.51 -18.49
N GLY A 88 1.19 -6.03 -18.32
CA GLY A 88 2.41 -5.32 -18.68
C GLY A 88 3.69 -6.13 -18.46
N SER A 89 4.77 -5.66 -19.08
CA SER A 89 6.13 -6.18 -18.97
C SER A 89 7.13 -5.04 -18.81
N GLY A 90 8.36 -5.33 -18.34
CA GLY A 90 9.42 -4.33 -18.15
C GLY A 90 9.34 -3.52 -16.85
N TRP A 91 8.57 -3.97 -15.87
CA TRP A 91 8.28 -3.23 -14.63
C TRP A 91 9.34 -3.41 -13.52
N GLN A 92 10.41 -4.15 -13.75
CA GLN A 92 11.43 -4.44 -12.72
C GLN A 92 12.11 -3.16 -12.19
N ASN A 93 12.27 -2.15 -13.03
CA ASN A 93 12.92 -0.88 -12.70
C ASN A 93 11.96 0.20 -12.19
N TYR A 94 10.69 -0.15 -11.97
CA TYR A 94 9.68 0.79 -11.49
C TYR A 94 9.36 0.58 -10.00
N GLU A 95 9.17 1.66 -9.26
CA GLU A 95 8.37 1.68 -8.03
C GLU A 95 6.97 2.18 -8.39
N ILE A 96 5.92 1.55 -7.85
CA ILE A 96 4.53 1.85 -8.26
C ILE A 96 3.60 2.02 -7.06
N THR A 97 2.50 2.74 -7.26
CA THR A 97 1.29 2.69 -6.44
C THR A 97 0.07 2.55 -7.34
N VAL A 98 -0.98 1.93 -6.83
CA VAL A 98 -2.23 1.70 -7.55
C VAL A 98 -3.36 2.42 -6.82
N GLY A 99 -4.26 3.03 -7.57
CA GLY A 99 -5.45 3.67 -7.03
C GLY A 99 -6.11 4.62 -8.02
N GLU A 100 -7.30 5.10 -7.67
CA GLU A 100 -7.96 6.18 -8.39
C GLU A 100 -7.03 7.42 -8.41
N TRP A 101 -6.90 8.09 -9.55
CA TRP A 101 -6.09 9.30 -9.68
C TRP A 101 -6.96 10.50 -9.97
N LYS A 102 -7.80 10.39 -11.01
CA LYS A 102 -8.81 11.39 -11.36
C LYS A 102 -10.19 10.86 -10.99
N ARG A 103 -11.00 11.70 -10.35
CA ARG A 103 -12.40 11.37 -10.04
C ARG A 103 -13.24 11.04 -11.28
N THR A 104 -12.85 11.59 -12.42
CA THR A 104 -13.55 11.40 -13.70
C THR A 104 -13.21 10.09 -14.39
N ASP A 105 -12.16 9.39 -13.95
CA ASP A 105 -11.85 8.06 -14.46
C ASP A 105 -12.75 7.03 -13.77
N LYS A 106 -13.34 6.13 -14.56
CA LYS A 106 -14.16 5.03 -14.01
C LYS A 106 -13.32 4.00 -13.24
N TYR A 107 -12.07 3.79 -13.66
CA TYR A 107 -11.22 2.71 -13.15
C TYR A 107 -9.93 3.26 -12.53
N PRO A 108 -9.36 2.56 -11.54
CA PRO A 108 -8.07 2.92 -10.95
C PRO A 108 -6.93 2.94 -11.96
N SER A 109 -5.85 3.64 -11.61
CA SER A 109 -4.65 3.79 -12.44
C SER A 109 -3.39 3.34 -11.68
N ILE A 110 -2.26 3.31 -12.38
CA ILE A 110 -0.94 3.07 -11.79
C ILE A 110 -0.09 4.34 -11.92
N ILE A 111 0.36 4.86 -10.78
CA ILE A 111 1.42 5.87 -10.75
C ILE A 111 2.75 5.15 -10.57
N ALA A 112 3.70 5.41 -11.46
CA ALA A 112 4.94 4.65 -11.56
C ALA A 112 6.14 5.57 -11.71
N ARG A 113 7.14 5.39 -10.84
CA ARG A 113 8.44 6.04 -10.94
C ARG A 113 9.42 5.10 -11.63
N ASN A 114 10.06 5.57 -12.70
CA ASN A 114 11.25 4.90 -13.24
C ASN A 114 12.44 5.18 -12.30
N ASN A 115 12.99 4.13 -11.67
CA ASN A 115 14.08 4.28 -10.70
C ASN A 115 15.41 4.69 -11.32
N ALA A 116 15.59 4.50 -12.64
CA ALA A 116 16.80 4.91 -13.33
C ALA A 116 16.79 6.41 -13.68
N THR A 117 15.64 6.93 -14.13
CA THR A 117 15.53 8.31 -14.62
C THR A 117 14.91 9.27 -13.59
N GLY A 118 14.21 8.76 -12.59
CA GLY A 118 13.44 9.57 -11.64
C GLY A 118 12.20 10.22 -12.26
N GLU A 119 11.80 9.81 -13.45
CA GLU A 119 10.56 10.27 -14.09
C GLU A 119 9.36 9.57 -13.47
N LEU A 120 8.28 10.32 -13.29
CA LEU A 120 7.00 9.83 -12.79
C LEU A 120 5.98 9.80 -13.93
N PHE A 121 5.29 8.68 -14.04
CA PHE A 121 4.28 8.45 -15.07
C PHE A 121 2.95 8.01 -14.45
N ASN A 122 1.86 8.39 -15.11
CA ASN A 122 0.55 7.76 -14.94
C ASN A 122 0.32 6.75 -16.06
N TYR A 123 -0.16 5.57 -15.70
CA TYR A 123 -0.68 4.54 -16.60
C TYR A 123 -2.16 4.39 -16.28
N GLY A 124 -3.02 4.94 -17.14
CA GLY A 124 -4.47 4.85 -16.96
C GLY A 124 -5.00 3.45 -17.24
N ASN A 125 -6.24 3.20 -16.85
CA ASN A 125 -6.96 1.98 -17.14
C ASN A 125 -8.27 2.34 -17.85
N PRO A 126 -8.34 2.28 -19.19
CA PRO A 126 -9.51 2.73 -19.91
C PRO A 126 -10.68 1.74 -19.88
N SER A 127 -10.46 0.47 -19.50
CA SER A 127 -11.43 -0.61 -19.71
C SER A 127 -11.66 -1.53 -18.51
N GLY A 128 -10.96 -1.32 -17.39
CA GLY A 128 -10.96 -2.22 -16.25
C GLY A 128 -10.05 -3.44 -16.44
N LYS A 129 -9.30 -3.54 -17.55
CA LYS A 129 -8.54 -4.75 -17.91
C LYS A 129 -7.11 -4.52 -18.36
N ASN A 130 -6.79 -3.35 -18.93
CA ASN A 130 -5.48 -3.09 -19.53
C ASN A 130 -4.99 -1.69 -19.21
N LEU A 131 -3.70 -1.44 -19.39
CA LEU A 131 -3.10 -0.12 -19.22
C LEU A 131 -3.15 0.70 -20.52
N SER A 132 -3.36 2.00 -20.40
CA SER A 132 -3.13 2.96 -21.48
C SER A 132 -1.62 3.16 -21.73
N PRO A 133 -1.23 3.79 -22.86
CA PRO A 133 0.09 4.41 -22.95
C PRO A 133 0.35 5.33 -21.76
N ARG A 134 1.61 5.37 -21.31
CA ARG A 134 2.01 6.17 -20.15
C ARG A 134 2.00 7.66 -20.46
N VAL A 135 1.59 8.47 -19.49
CA VAL A 135 1.68 9.93 -19.52
C VAL A 135 2.70 10.38 -18.49
N LYS A 136 3.68 11.20 -18.89
CA LYS A 136 4.65 11.76 -17.94
C LYS A 136 3.98 12.84 -17.10
N ILE A 137 4.08 12.73 -15.79
CA ILE A 137 3.46 13.66 -14.82
C ILE A 137 4.47 14.33 -13.89
N GLY A 138 5.73 13.91 -13.92
CA GLY A 138 6.78 14.54 -13.13
C GLY A 138 8.20 14.06 -13.43
N VAL A 139 9.18 14.75 -12.86
CA VAL A 139 10.62 14.46 -12.92
C VAL A 139 11.23 14.66 -11.53
N GLY A 140 12.41 14.11 -11.27
CA GLY A 140 13.14 14.30 -10.01
C GLY A 140 12.60 13.49 -8.82
N TRP A 141 11.94 12.36 -9.06
CA TRP A 141 11.32 11.52 -8.03
C TRP A 141 12.27 10.49 -7.39
N ASN A 142 13.56 10.52 -7.74
CA ASN A 142 14.57 9.61 -7.20
C ASN A 142 14.61 9.64 -5.67
N GLY A 143 14.60 8.47 -5.04
CA GLY A 143 14.66 8.33 -3.59
C GLY A 143 13.38 8.75 -2.84
N LEU A 144 12.29 9.08 -3.54
CA LEU A 144 10.99 9.35 -2.91
C LEU A 144 10.12 8.09 -2.84
N SER A 145 9.59 7.74 -1.68
CA SER A 145 8.50 6.75 -1.59
C SER A 145 7.17 7.49 -1.69
N PHE A 146 6.18 6.98 -2.43
CA PHE A 146 4.96 7.74 -2.72
C PHE A 146 3.68 6.89 -2.66
N ASN A 147 2.56 7.54 -2.35
CA ASN A 147 1.23 6.93 -2.27
C ASN A 147 0.15 7.92 -2.72
N LEU A 148 -1.03 7.40 -3.05
CA LEU A 148 -2.21 8.17 -3.45
C LEU A 148 -3.14 8.44 -2.27
N LEU A 149 -3.59 9.68 -2.10
CA LEU A 149 -4.45 10.08 -1.00
C LEU A 149 -5.20 11.37 -1.36
N ASP A 150 -6.53 11.37 -1.38
CA ASP A 150 -7.32 12.60 -1.46
C ASP A 150 -7.14 13.44 -0.18
N TRP A 151 -6.17 14.35 -0.20
CA TRP A 151 -5.75 15.09 0.98
C TRP A 151 -6.62 16.34 1.19
N ASP A 152 -6.92 17.05 0.11
CA ASP A 152 -7.70 18.28 0.14
C ASP A 152 -9.21 18.08 -0.03
N LYS A 153 -9.65 16.84 -0.27
CA LYS A 153 -11.06 16.40 -0.34
C LYS A 153 -11.80 16.93 -1.57
N ASP A 154 -11.10 17.13 -2.67
CA ASP A 154 -11.71 17.50 -3.95
C ASP A 154 -12.23 16.27 -4.74
N GLY A 155 -11.93 15.06 -4.25
CA GLY A 155 -12.29 13.78 -4.83
C GLY A 155 -11.29 13.26 -5.87
N ASN A 156 -10.25 14.02 -6.20
CA ASN A 156 -9.07 13.53 -6.89
C ASN A 156 -8.04 13.10 -5.84
N ASN A 157 -7.39 11.96 -6.03
CA ASN A 157 -6.33 11.59 -5.11
C ASN A 157 -5.09 12.43 -5.41
N ASP A 158 -4.44 12.92 -4.36
CA ASP A 158 -3.14 13.58 -4.43
C ASP A 158 -2.00 12.58 -4.31
N VAL A 159 -0.78 12.99 -4.65
CA VAL A 159 0.42 12.22 -4.31
C VAL A 159 1.05 12.76 -3.04
N VAL A 160 1.24 11.87 -2.07
CA VAL A 160 2.07 12.14 -0.89
C VAL A 160 3.40 11.41 -1.02
N ALA A 161 4.50 12.14 -0.90
CA ALA A 161 5.84 11.59 -1.10
C ALA A 161 6.71 11.79 0.15
N LYS A 162 7.33 10.71 0.61
CA LYS A 162 8.34 10.71 1.66
C LYS A 162 9.72 10.93 1.04
N ASN A 163 10.46 11.94 1.50
CA ASN A 163 11.86 12.12 1.13
C ASN A 163 12.82 11.38 2.10
N ALA A 164 14.11 11.38 1.77
CA ALA A 164 15.16 10.73 2.57
C ALA A 164 15.31 11.31 4.00
N ALA A 165 14.89 12.56 4.21
CA ALA A 165 14.85 13.20 5.53
C ALA A 165 13.56 12.85 6.33
N GLY A 166 12.70 11.99 5.78
CA GLY A 166 11.45 11.55 6.42
C GLY A 166 10.39 12.64 6.51
N GLN A 167 10.44 13.63 5.63
CA GLN A 167 9.38 14.61 5.44
C GLN A 167 8.38 14.07 4.42
N MET A 168 7.09 14.19 4.74
CA MET A 168 5.99 13.94 3.81
C MET A 168 5.67 15.23 3.08
N LYS A 169 5.88 15.24 1.77
CA LYS A 169 5.55 16.34 0.87
C LYS A 169 4.24 16.04 0.15
N LEU A 170 3.41 17.06 -0.02
CA LEU A 170 2.15 16.98 -0.76
C LEU A 170 2.31 17.48 -2.20
N PHE A 171 1.78 16.72 -3.14
CA PHE A 171 1.68 17.04 -4.55
C PHE A 171 0.21 16.97 -4.95
N ARG A 172 -0.48 18.10 -4.90
CA ARG A 172 -1.92 18.13 -5.19
C ARG A 172 -2.23 17.87 -6.66
N ALA A 173 -3.23 17.05 -6.91
CA ALA A 173 -3.73 16.77 -8.25
C ALA A 173 -4.56 17.95 -8.76
N SER A 174 -4.52 18.20 -10.08
CA SER A 174 -5.35 19.22 -10.73
C SER A 174 -6.73 18.69 -11.14
N GLY A 175 -6.99 17.38 -10.98
CA GLY A 175 -8.09 16.66 -11.62
C GLY A 175 -7.92 16.42 -13.13
N GLY A 176 -7.01 17.14 -13.79
CA GLY A 176 -6.69 17.00 -15.21
C GLY A 176 -5.58 16.00 -15.53
N GLY A 177 -5.10 15.25 -14.53
CA GLY A 177 -4.02 14.27 -14.70
C GLY A 177 -2.61 14.86 -14.54
N SER A 178 -2.50 16.06 -13.97
CA SER A 178 -1.24 16.73 -13.64
C SER A 178 -1.24 17.18 -12.18
N PHE A 179 -0.09 17.65 -11.69
CA PHE A 179 -0.04 18.32 -10.39
C PHE A 179 -0.32 19.81 -10.54
N ILE A 180 -0.95 20.41 -9.53
CA ILE A 180 -1.05 21.86 -9.42
C ILE A 180 0.36 22.46 -9.32
N SER A 181 0.57 23.61 -9.98
CA SER A 181 1.80 24.40 -9.88
C SER A 181 1.76 25.23 -8.59
N GLU A 182 2.35 24.69 -7.54
CA GLU A 182 2.38 25.31 -6.22
C GLU A 182 3.63 24.92 -5.43
N ALA A 183 3.91 25.65 -4.36
CA ALA A 183 4.93 25.25 -3.39
C ALA A 183 4.52 23.94 -2.70
N ARG A 184 5.42 22.94 -2.68
CA ARG A 184 5.15 21.62 -2.10
C ARG A 184 5.14 21.68 -0.57
N ALA A 185 3.94 21.68 0.00
CA ALA A 185 3.73 21.72 1.45
C ALA A 185 4.34 20.49 2.14
N THR A 186 4.89 20.69 3.34
CA THR A 186 5.29 19.59 4.23
C THR A 186 4.14 19.27 5.16
N ILE A 187 3.53 18.10 4.98
CA ILE A 187 2.33 17.67 5.72
C ILE A 187 2.64 16.69 6.86
N GLY A 188 3.91 16.30 7.00
CA GLY A 188 4.39 15.43 8.07
C GLY A 188 5.92 15.37 8.14
N SER A 189 6.45 14.96 9.29
CA SER A 189 7.89 14.76 9.51
C SER A 189 8.13 13.59 10.48
N GLY A 190 9.36 13.05 10.50
CA GLY A 190 9.73 11.93 11.36
C GLY A 190 9.34 10.55 10.80
N TRP A 191 9.23 10.42 9.47
CA TRP A 191 8.85 9.17 8.80
C TRP A 191 10.04 8.27 8.45
N ASN A 192 11.24 8.59 8.96
CA ASN A 192 12.49 7.86 8.69
C ASN A 192 12.42 6.38 9.07
N SER A 193 11.71 6.06 10.14
CA SER A 193 11.56 4.68 10.63
C SER A 193 10.51 3.88 9.87
N MET A 194 9.75 4.51 8.98
CA MET A 194 8.68 3.85 8.24
C MET A 194 9.25 3.17 7.00
N THR A 195 9.23 1.84 6.97
CA THR A 195 9.74 1.04 5.85
C THR A 195 8.69 0.98 4.76
N SER A 196 7.44 0.65 5.10
CA SER A 196 6.32 0.64 4.16
C SER A 196 5.28 1.71 4.50
N ILE A 197 4.75 2.35 3.45
CA ILE A 197 3.62 3.28 3.53
C ILE A 197 2.63 2.86 2.44
N ARG A 198 1.36 2.71 2.82
CA ARG A 198 0.23 2.41 1.92
C ARG A 198 -0.93 3.32 2.27
N ALA A 199 -1.63 3.82 1.27
CA ALA A 199 -2.91 4.46 1.50
C ALA A 199 -3.97 3.41 1.85
N ILE A 200 -4.85 3.74 2.78
CA ILE A 200 -6.06 2.97 3.07
C ILE A 200 -7.25 3.90 2.98
N SER A 201 -8.29 3.45 2.28
CA SER A 201 -9.64 3.97 2.38
C SER A 201 -10.46 3.13 3.38
N GLY A 202 -11.34 3.78 4.16
CA GLY A 202 -12.35 3.07 4.97
C GLY A 202 -12.03 2.78 6.44
N LEU A 203 -11.13 3.51 7.09
CA LEU A 203 -10.78 3.27 8.51
C LEU A 203 -11.76 3.87 9.56
N GLY A 204 -13.00 4.20 9.19
CA GLY A 204 -14.01 4.69 10.14
C GLY A 204 -15.39 4.94 9.50
N PRO A 205 -16.43 5.25 10.30
CA PRO A 205 -17.83 5.37 9.86
C PRO A 205 -18.12 6.53 8.87
N TYR A 206 -17.10 7.25 8.40
CA TYR A 206 -17.24 8.41 7.49
C TYR A 206 -16.22 8.41 6.35
N GLY A 207 -15.78 7.26 5.83
CA GLY A 207 -14.95 7.22 4.62
C GLY A 207 -13.59 7.93 4.76
N SER A 208 -13.01 7.93 5.96
CA SER A 208 -11.75 8.64 6.20
C SER A 208 -10.59 7.99 5.45
N VAL A 209 -9.90 8.78 4.63
CA VAL A 209 -8.64 8.39 3.96
C VAL A 209 -7.48 8.53 4.93
N GLY A 210 -6.61 7.53 5.00
CA GLY A 210 -5.46 7.50 5.91
C GLY A 210 -4.26 6.78 5.31
N LEU A 211 -3.11 6.89 5.99
CA LEU A 211 -1.92 6.11 5.64
C LEU A 211 -1.73 5.00 6.68
N MET A 212 -1.57 3.77 6.21
CA MET A 212 -0.92 2.70 6.94
C MET A 212 0.58 2.88 6.79
N ALA A 213 1.30 2.95 7.91
CA ALA A 213 2.75 3.03 7.89
C ALA A 213 3.37 2.09 8.91
N GLN A 214 4.36 1.33 8.47
CA GLN A 214 5.03 0.30 9.26
C GLN A 214 6.40 0.80 9.71
N ALA A 215 6.66 0.80 11.02
CA ALA A 215 8.00 0.98 11.55
C ALA A 215 8.44 -0.28 12.29
N CYS A 216 9.41 -1.00 11.71
CA CYS A 216 10.19 -2.11 12.26
C CYS A 216 9.38 -3.31 12.81
N CYS A 217 8.37 -3.15 13.66
CA CYS A 217 7.46 -4.21 14.10
C CYS A 217 6.02 -3.70 14.39
N ILE A 218 5.69 -2.42 14.12
CA ILE A 218 4.43 -1.78 14.52
C ILE A 218 3.72 -1.20 13.28
N ILE A 219 2.45 -1.58 13.07
CA ILE A 219 1.55 -0.97 12.08
C ILE A 219 0.88 0.25 12.72
N THR A 220 1.23 1.45 12.28
CA THR A 220 0.59 2.67 12.77
C THR A 220 -0.43 3.19 11.76
N ARG A 221 -1.61 3.57 12.26
CA ARG A 221 -2.63 4.30 11.50
C ARG A 221 -2.46 5.78 11.79
N ARG A 222 -2.49 6.63 10.77
CA ARG A 222 -2.54 8.08 10.95
C ARG A 222 -3.70 8.66 10.16
N THR A 223 -4.70 9.15 10.89
CA THR A 223 -5.80 9.92 10.35
C THR A 223 -5.39 11.40 10.24
N ARG A 224 -6.02 12.12 9.30
CA ARG A 224 -5.86 13.56 9.15
C ARG A 224 -6.51 14.27 10.34
N ALA A 225 -5.77 15.19 10.97
CA ALA A 225 -6.29 16.14 11.95
C ALA A 225 -5.69 17.53 11.67
N ALA A 226 -6.54 18.55 11.52
CA ALA A 226 -6.15 19.95 11.35
C ALA A 226 -5.07 20.22 10.26
N GLY A 227 -5.21 19.60 9.09
CA GLY A 227 -4.29 19.84 7.96
C GLY A 227 -2.88 19.23 8.12
N ARG A 228 -2.71 18.26 9.04
CA ARG A 228 -1.47 17.48 9.21
C ARG A 228 -1.80 16.00 9.42
N LEU A 229 -0.82 15.12 9.17
CA LEU A 229 -0.90 13.73 9.61
C LEU A 229 -0.75 13.70 11.15
N GLY A 230 -1.70 13.06 11.85
CA GLY A 230 -1.73 13.02 13.31
C GLY A 230 -0.48 12.44 13.99
N ARG A 231 -0.38 12.59 15.31
CA ARG A 231 0.66 11.95 16.13
C ARG A 231 0.49 10.42 16.15
N ARG A 232 1.57 9.71 16.47
CA ARG A 232 1.66 8.25 16.55
C ARG A 232 0.57 7.70 17.49
N SER A 233 -0.38 6.93 16.97
CA SER A 233 -1.22 6.05 17.79
C SER A 233 -0.70 4.63 17.65
N PRO A 234 -0.26 3.96 18.74
CA PRO A 234 0.03 2.54 18.69
C PRO A 234 -1.26 1.79 18.33
N THR A 235 -1.15 0.77 17.49
CA THR A 235 -2.12 -0.34 17.51
C THR A 235 -2.07 -0.90 18.92
N ALA A 236 -3.22 -1.01 19.60
CA ALA A 236 -3.27 -1.73 20.86
C ALA A 236 -2.77 -3.16 20.62
N GLY A 237 -1.69 -3.55 21.31
CA GLY A 237 -1.05 -4.86 21.15
C GLY A 237 0.47 -4.89 21.37
N ALA A 238 1.16 -3.74 21.36
CA ALA A 238 2.54 -3.69 21.86
C ALA A 238 2.52 -3.55 23.39
N PRO A 239 3.15 -4.46 24.16
CA PRO A 239 3.30 -4.25 25.59
C PRO A 239 4.07 -2.95 25.81
N THR A 240 3.55 -2.10 26.68
CA THR A 240 4.31 -0.99 27.25
C THR A 240 5.59 -1.56 27.87
N PRO A 241 6.78 -0.94 27.67
CA PRO A 241 7.95 -1.33 28.44
C PRO A 241 7.73 -0.84 29.87
N SER A 242 7.04 -1.63 30.69
CA SER A 242 7.15 -1.46 32.13
C SER A 242 8.55 -1.92 32.53
N ARG A 243 9.23 -1.05 33.26
CA ARG A 243 10.55 -1.24 33.85
C ARG A 243 10.53 -2.51 34.72
N ALA A 244 11.07 -3.60 34.21
CA ALA A 244 11.17 -4.86 34.94
C ALA A 244 12.22 -4.73 36.06
N THR A 245 11.77 -4.75 37.31
CA THR A 245 12.60 -5.17 38.44
C THR A 245 12.57 -6.70 38.54
N ASN A 246 13.75 -7.29 38.75
CA ASN A 246 14.02 -8.73 38.86
C ASN A 246 13.01 -9.53 39.70
N SER A 247 12.59 -10.70 39.19
CA SER A 247 12.76 -11.99 39.88
C SER A 247 12.26 -13.18 39.03
N SER A 248 13.18 -14.14 38.81
CA SER A 248 13.00 -15.59 38.58
C SER A 248 12.11 -16.10 37.41
N LEU A 249 12.78 -16.71 36.41
CA LEU A 249 12.24 -17.72 35.49
C LEU A 249 12.18 -19.11 36.19
N PRO A 250 11.38 -20.10 35.72
CA PRO A 250 11.93 -21.13 34.82
C PRO A 250 10.89 -21.67 33.78
N PRO A 251 11.05 -22.83 33.08
CA PRO A 251 11.38 -22.84 31.65
C PRO A 251 10.41 -23.67 30.79
N SER A 252 9.80 -23.09 29.75
CA SER A 252 9.35 -23.87 28.58
C SER A 252 8.85 -22.97 27.47
N SER A 253 9.31 -23.24 26.24
CA SER A 253 8.65 -22.99 24.95
C SER A 253 7.81 -21.72 24.85
N THR A 254 8.22 -20.69 24.12
CA THR A 254 8.10 -20.68 22.66
C THR A 254 8.88 -19.46 22.17
N ARG A 255 9.89 -19.65 21.33
CA ARG A 255 10.51 -18.54 20.59
C ARG A 255 9.45 -18.01 19.62
N TRP A 256 8.83 -16.88 19.95
CA TRP A 256 8.00 -16.11 19.01
C TRP A 256 8.91 -15.36 18.04
N GLY A 257 9.50 -16.10 17.10
CA GLY A 257 9.85 -15.56 15.79
C GLY A 257 8.68 -15.83 14.86
N VAL A 258 8.21 -14.80 14.14
CA VAL A 258 7.58 -14.84 12.80
C VAL A 258 6.78 -13.54 12.63
N LEU A 259 7.45 -12.53 12.07
CA LEU A 259 6.86 -11.56 11.12
C LEU A 259 7.99 -10.82 10.40
N TRP A 260 8.70 -11.50 9.49
CA TRP A 260 9.71 -10.86 8.63
C TRP A 260 9.70 -11.42 7.22
N ALA A 261 9.23 -10.60 6.28
CA ALA A 261 9.56 -10.50 4.85
C ALA A 261 8.51 -9.52 4.27
N LEU A 262 8.80 -8.25 4.09
CA LEU A 262 9.55 -7.68 2.97
C LEU A 262 10.13 -6.32 3.39
N GLU A 263 11.16 -5.87 2.68
CA GLU A 263 12.03 -4.70 2.94
C GLU A 263 13.23 -4.96 3.87
N ARG A 264 14.14 -5.82 3.39
CA ARG A 264 15.57 -5.56 3.63
C ARG A 264 16.12 -4.72 2.49
N LYS A 265 16.88 -3.71 2.92
CA LYS A 265 17.90 -2.95 2.21
C LYS A 265 18.47 -3.66 0.97
N ILE A 266 18.56 -2.91 -0.12
CA ILE A 266 19.53 -3.13 -1.19
C ILE A 266 20.78 -2.33 -0.80
N GLY A 267 21.94 -2.99 -0.70
CA GLY A 267 23.28 -2.44 -0.43
C GLY A 267 23.71 -2.58 1.05
N ASP A 268 24.65 -3.43 1.45
CA ASP A 268 25.66 -4.24 0.74
C ASP A 268 25.46 -5.76 0.90
#